data_AF-A0A7I7YVZ0-F1
#
_entry.id   AF-A0A7I7YVZ0-F1
#
_cell.length_a   1.000
_cell.length_b   1.000
_cell.length_c   1.000
_cell.angle_alpha   90.00
_cell.angle_beta   90.00
_cell.angle_gamma   90.00
#
_symmetry.space_group_name_H-M   'P 1'
#
loop_
_entity.id
_entity.type
_entity.pdbx_description
1 polymer ?
#
loop_
_entity_poly.entity_id
_entity_poly.type
_entity_poly.pdbx_seq_one_letter_code
_entity_poly.pdbx_strand_id
1 'polypeptide(L)'
;MKWTTVAGALAGCVVAGAAASVATPPAAHAKNGDTHVIGEGIEQTVDCNDATLLVNGTRNTVTALGNCYAVTVMGSSNTVVADSVSHDITVYGWDETVFYHGGAPFVWDRGRELGMTNRLQQVPG
;
A
#
# COMPACT_ATOMS: atom_id res chain seq x y z
N MET A 1 -56.31 43.58 31.33
CA MET A 1 -56.82 42.42 32.10
C MET A 1 -55.63 41.55 32.45
N LYS A 2 -55.42 41.32 33.75
CA LYS A 2 -54.23 40.67 34.33
C LYS A 2 -54.27 39.17 34.03
N TRP A 3 -53.19 38.62 33.43
CA TRP A 3 -52.99 37.18 33.31
C TRP A 3 -52.14 36.71 34.49
N THR A 4 -52.72 35.85 35.33
CA THR A 4 -52.05 35.20 36.45
C THR A 4 -51.34 33.94 35.98
N THR A 5 -50.03 33.93 36.15
CA THR A 5 -49.10 32.81 36.00
C THR A 5 -49.44 31.69 36.98
N VAL A 6 -49.48 30.44 36.51
CA VAL A 6 -49.34 29.25 37.38
C VAL A 6 -48.14 28.46 36.91
N ALA A 7 -47.21 28.30 37.84
CA ALA A 7 -45.96 27.58 37.72
C ALA A 7 -46.21 26.06 37.63
N GLY A 8 -45.49 25.41 36.73
CA GLY A 8 -45.29 23.96 36.72
C GLY A 8 -43.82 23.69 36.46
N ALA A 9 -43.05 23.46 37.52
CA ALA A 9 -41.65 23.06 37.40
C ALA A 9 -41.60 21.63 36.89
N LEU A 10 -41.27 21.45 35.60
CA LEU A 10 -40.89 20.15 35.05
C LEU A 10 -39.39 20.00 35.21
N ALA A 11 -39.01 19.08 36.08
CA ALA A 11 -37.64 18.68 36.34
C ALA A 11 -36.93 18.29 35.03
N GLY A 12 -35.92 19.07 34.65
CA GLY A 12 -35.01 18.73 33.56
C GLY A 12 -34.13 17.56 34.00
N CYS A 13 -34.40 16.35 33.52
CA CYS A 13 -33.44 15.27 33.57
C CYS A 13 -32.25 15.63 32.67
N VAL A 14 -31.16 16.08 33.27
CA VAL A 14 -29.85 16.16 32.60
C VAL A 14 -29.39 14.73 32.35
N VAL A 15 -29.65 14.22 31.16
CA VAL A 15 -29.01 12.99 30.68
C VAL A 15 -27.55 13.38 30.40
N ALA A 16 -26.69 13.13 31.38
CA ALA A 16 -25.25 13.09 31.15
C ALA A 16 -24.97 11.88 30.23
N GLY A 17 -25.10 12.09 28.93
CA GLY A 17 -24.65 11.14 27.93
C GLY A 17 -23.14 10.98 28.11
N ALA A 18 -22.72 9.85 28.67
CA ALA A 18 -21.32 9.48 28.72
C ALA A 18 -20.80 9.48 27.28
N ALA A 19 -19.95 10.46 26.94
CA ALA A 19 -19.19 10.43 25.72
C ALA A 19 -18.25 9.23 25.81
N ALA A 20 -18.69 8.08 25.30
CA ALA A 20 -17.81 6.95 25.08
C ALA A 20 -16.77 7.39 24.06
N SER A 21 -15.55 7.63 24.53
CA SER A 21 -14.39 7.79 23.68
C SER A 21 -14.23 6.50 22.87
N VAL A 22 -14.71 6.52 21.63
CA VAL A 22 -14.35 5.51 20.64
C VAL A 22 -12.86 5.67 20.39
N ALA A 23 -12.05 4.84 21.05
CA ALA A 23 -10.63 4.73 20.75
C ALA A 23 -10.53 4.31 19.28
N THR A 24 -9.99 5.20 18.43
CA THR A 24 -9.60 4.82 17.08
C THR A 24 -8.55 3.72 17.21
N PRO A 25 -8.72 2.56 16.53
CA PRO A 25 -7.70 1.52 16.57
C PRO A 25 -6.36 2.12 16.13
N PRO A 26 -5.24 1.74 16.78
CA PRO A 26 -3.94 2.22 16.37
C PRO A 26 -3.74 1.89 14.89
N ALA A 27 -3.30 2.88 14.12
CA ALA A 27 -3.04 2.70 12.71
C ALA A 27 -1.93 1.64 12.56
N ALA A 28 -2.30 0.48 12.05
CA ALA A 28 -1.36 -0.61 11.78
C ALA A 28 -0.63 -0.29 10.48
N HIS A 29 0.42 0.54 10.58
CA HIS A 29 1.34 0.76 9.48
C HIS A 29 2.39 -0.35 9.46
N ALA A 30 2.78 -0.77 8.26
CA ALA A 30 3.95 -1.62 8.09
C ALA A 30 5.17 -0.96 8.75
N LYS A 31 6.10 -1.77 9.27
CA LYS A 31 7.24 -1.31 10.08
C LYS A 31 8.08 -0.23 9.37
N ASN A 32 8.12 -0.26 8.03
CA ASN A 32 8.84 0.70 7.19
C ASN A 32 7.94 1.57 6.30
N GLY A 33 6.61 1.50 6.43
CA GLY A 33 5.72 2.29 5.57
C GLY A 33 5.65 1.80 4.11
N ASP A 34 5.30 0.52 3.92
CA ASP A 34 5.19 -0.11 2.61
C ASP A 34 4.33 0.71 1.63
N THR A 35 4.75 0.74 0.37
CA THR A 35 4.07 1.47 -0.71
C THR A 35 3.28 0.51 -1.56
N HIS A 36 2.00 0.81 -1.79
CA HIS A 36 1.12 0.01 -2.64
C HIS A 36 0.70 0.81 -3.88
N VAL A 37 1.04 0.31 -5.06
CA VAL A 37 0.57 0.82 -6.34
C VAL A 37 -0.46 -0.17 -6.87
N ILE A 38 -1.75 0.17 -6.78
CA ILE A 38 -2.84 -0.74 -7.12
C ILE A 38 -3.75 -0.08 -8.16
N GLY A 39 -3.93 -0.71 -9.31
CA GLY A 39 -4.86 -0.24 -10.34
C GLY A 39 -4.48 -0.67 -11.74
N GLU A 40 -4.88 0.13 -12.72
CA GLU A 40 -4.63 -0.15 -14.13
C GLU A 40 -4.09 1.09 -14.84
N GLY A 41 -3.03 0.91 -15.64
CA GLY A 41 -2.44 1.98 -16.43
C GLY A 41 -1.81 3.10 -15.59
N ILE A 42 -1.45 2.81 -14.35
CA ILE A 42 -0.82 3.80 -13.46
C ILE A 42 0.64 3.97 -13.86
N GLU A 43 1.09 5.21 -13.96
CA GLU A 43 2.49 5.55 -14.06
C GLU A 43 2.88 6.37 -12.83
N GLN A 44 3.81 5.84 -12.03
CA GLN A 44 4.16 6.46 -10.75
C GLN A 44 5.63 6.26 -10.40
N THR A 45 6.23 7.30 -9.81
CA THR A 45 7.53 7.20 -9.15
C THR A 45 7.32 7.14 -7.65
N VAL A 46 7.98 6.21 -6.99
CA VAL A 46 7.89 5.96 -5.54
C VAL A 46 9.29 5.97 -4.95
N ASP A 47 9.44 6.49 -3.74
CA ASP A 47 10.68 6.37 -2.97
C ASP A 47 10.49 5.25 -1.95
N CYS A 48 11.28 4.18 -2.09
CA CYS A 48 11.10 2.96 -1.32
C CYS A 48 11.51 3.13 0.16
N ASN A 49 12.48 3.98 0.49
CA ASN A 49 12.92 4.20 1.88
C ASN A 49 13.12 2.91 2.72
N ASP A 50 13.77 1.89 2.17
CA ASP A 50 13.96 0.56 2.80
C ASP A 50 12.65 -0.15 3.18
N ALA A 51 11.54 0.20 2.55
CA ALA A 51 10.23 -0.44 2.70
C ALA A 51 9.93 -1.41 1.54
N THR A 52 8.81 -2.11 1.67
CA THR A 52 8.32 -3.00 0.61
C THR A 52 7.51 -2.21 -0.41
N LEU A 53 7.76 -2.47 -1.69
CA LEU A 53 6.91 -2.01 -2.78
C LEU A 53 6.02 -3.15 -3.26
N LEU A 54 4.70 -2.92 -3.25
CA LEU A 54 3.71 -3.82 -3.81
C LEU A 54 3.04 -3.18 -5.01
N VAL A 55 3.18 -3.81 -6.17
CA VAL A 55 2.54 -3.38 -7.43
C VAL A 55 1.50 -4.43 -7.79
N ASN A 56 0.24 -4.02 -7.93
CA ASN A 56 -0.86 -4.93 -8.25
C ASN A 56 -1.79 -4.35 -9.32
N GLY A 57 -2.05 -5.13 -10.36
CA GLY A 57 -3.08 -4.87 -11.35
C GLY A 57 -2.55 -5.04 -12.75
N THR A 58 -2.88 -4.10 -13.65
CA THR A 58 -2.65 -4.29 -15.08
C THR A 58 -1.95 -3.09 -15.71
N ARG A 59 -0.87 -3.33 -16.45
CA ARG A 59 -0.16 -2.26 -17.21
C ARG A 59 0.29 -1.08 -16.34
N ASN A 60 0.65 -1.32 -15.09
CA ASN A 60 1.23 -0.27 -14.26
C ASN A 60 2.73 -0.15 -14.56
N THR A 61 3.25 1.07 -14.60
CA THR A 61 4.67 1.38 -14.74
C THR A 61 5.15 2.11 -13.50
N VAL A 62 6.05 1.49 -12.74
CA VAL A 62 6.52 2.01 -11.46
C VAL A 62 8.04 2.21 -11.48
N THR A 63 8.47 3.43 -11.21
CA THR A 63 9.89 3.74 -10.97
C THR A 63 10.11 3.80 -9.45
N ALA A 64 10.91 2.89 -8.92
CA ALA A 64 11.19 2.77 -7.50
C ALA A 64 12.59 3.31 -7.18
N LEU A 65 12.62 4.47 -6.53
CA LEU A 65 13.83 5.17 -6.14
C LEU A 65 14.37 4.66 -4.81
N GLY A 66 15.69 4.75 -4.65
CA GLY A 66 16.37 4.34 -3.43
C GLY A 66 16.38 2.82 -3.25
N ASN A 67 16.66 2.36 -2.02
CA ASN A 67 16.64 0.93 -1.74
C ASN A 67 15.23 0.48 -1.34
N CYS A 68 14.70 -0.52 -2.05
CA CYS A 68 13.54 -1.28 -1.61
C CYS A 68 14.01 -2.47 -0.78
N TYR A 69 13.33 -2.73 0.34
CA TYR A 69 13.57 -3.98 1.06
C TYR A 69 13.12 -5.15 0.19
N ALA A 70 11.88 -5.12 -0.28
CA ALA A 70 11.33 -6.13 -1.17
C ALA A 70 10.45 -5.50 -2.25
N VAL A 71 10.32 -6.19 -3.38
CA VAL A 71 9.40 -5.81 -4.48
C VAL A 71 8.49 -6.98 -4.78
N THR A 72 7.19 -6.78 -4.62
CA THR A 72 6.16 -7.76 -5.01
C THR A 72 5.36 -7.21 -6.18
N VAL A 73 5.28 -7.97 -7.27
CA VAL A 73 4.49 -7.60 -8.46
C VAL A 73 3.41 -8.64 -8.70
N MET A 74 2.19 -8.19 -8.93
CA MET A 74 1.03 -9.05 -9.12
C MET A 74 0.15 -8.57 -10.27
N GLY A 75 -0.43 -9.52 -11.01
CA GLY A 75 -1.40 -9.26 -12.06
C GLY A 75 -0.84 -9.51 -13.46
N SER A 76 -0.82 -8.47 -14.30
CA SER A 76 -0.39 -8.61 -15.69
C SER A 76 0.25 -7.38 -16.33
N SER A 77 1.28 -7.61 -17.12
CA SER A 77 1.96 -6.57 -17.92
C SER A 77 2.40 -5.34 -17.13
N ASN A 78 2.70 -5.46 -15.83
CA ASN A 78 3.29 -4.38 -15.07
C ASN A 78 4.79 -4.29 -15.35
N THR A 79 5.31 -3.08 -15.27
CA THR A 79 6.74 -2.78 -15.42
C THR A 79 7.22 -2.08 -14.15
N VAL A 80 8.25 -2.62 -13.52
CA VAL A 80 8.90 -2.02 -12.35
C VAL A 80 10.38 -1.82 -12.65
N VAL A 81 10.87 -0.61 -12.44
CA VAL A 81 12.30 -0.27 -12.54
C VAL A 81 12.75 0.24 -11.18
N ALA A 82 13.62 -0.51 -10.50
CA ALA A 82 14.08 -0.21 -9.15
C ALA A 82 15.57 0.16 -9.12
N ASP A 83 15.93 1.17 -8.33
CA ASP A 83 17.33 1.53 -8.11
C ASP A 83 18.08 0.40 -7.40
N SER A 84 17.55 -0.14 -6.30
CA SER A 84 18.14 -1.27 -5.57
C SER A 84 17.08 -2.09 -4.84
N VAL A 85 17.29 -3.41 -4.75
CA VAL A 85 16.47 -4.31 -3.92
C VAL A 85 17.36 -5.19 -3.05
N SER A 86 17.16 -5.14 -1.73
CA SER A 86 18.08 -5.78 -0.78
C SER A 86 17.64 -7.16 -0.27
N HIS A 87 16.35 -7.49 -0.29
CA HIS A 87 15.84 -8.76 0.25
C HIS A 87 15.31 -9.70 -0.82
N ASP A 88 14.15 -9.39 -1.42
CA ASP A 88 13.53 -10.27 -2.40
C ASP A 88 12.75 -9.52 -3.49
N ILE A 89 12.64 -10.17 -4.64
CA ILE A 89 11.74 -9.80 -5.73
C ILE A 89 10.82 -10.99 -5.95
N THR A 90 9.53 -10.80 -5.67
CA THR A 90 8.53 -11.86 -5.83
C THR A 90 7.50 -11.45 -6.88
N VAL A 91 7.32 -12.27 -7.91
CA VAL A 91 6.42 -11.98 -9.03
C VAL A 91 5.33 -13.04 -9.14
N TYR A 92 4.08 -12.59 -9.01
CA TYR A 92 2.86 -13.39 -9.16
C TYR A 92 2.05 -12.87 -10.36
N GLY A 93 2.40 -13.28 -11.56
CA GLY A 93 1.69 -12.78 -12.74
C GLY A 93 2.28 -13.27 -14.05
N TRP A 94 1.82 -12.65 -15.12
CA TRP A 94 2.27 -12.89 -16.48
C TRP A 94 2.66 -11.59 -17.19
N ASP A 95 3.66 -11.68 -18.05
CA ASP A 95 4.24 -10.55 -18.78
C ASP A 95 4.74 -9.41 -17.86
N GLU A 96 5.07 -9.77 -16.63
CA GLU A 96 5.65 -8.83 -15.67
C GLU A 96 7.10 -8.54 -16.04
N THR A 97 7.49 -7.28 -15.96
CA THR A 97 8.85 -6.83 -16.22
C THR A 97 9.40 -6.15 -14.99
N VAL A 98 10.47 -6.69 -14.41
CA VAL A 98 11.14 -6.12 -13.23
C VAL A 98 12.63 -5.95 -13.53
N PHE A 99 13.05 -4.70 -13.58
CA PHE A 99 14.45 -4.30 -13.70
C PHE A 99 14.92 -3.73 -12.38
N TYR A 100 16.12 -4.11 -11.96
CA TYR A 100 16.76 -3.54 -10.78
C TYR A 100 18.23 -3.27 -11.07
N HIS A 101 18.76 -2.15 -10.58
CA HIS A 101 20.16 -1.77 -10.84
C HIS A 101 21.10 -2.34 -9.76
N GLY A 102 20.74 -2.17 -8.48
CA GLY A 102 21.54 -2.55 -7.32
C GLY A 102 20.93 -3.66 -6.46
N GLY A 103 21.77 -4.17 -5.55
CA GLY A 103 21.38 -5.22 -4.60
C GLY A 103 21.62 -6.64 -5.11
N ALA A 104 21.26 -7.60 -4.26
CA ALA A 104 21.37 -9.04 -4.53
C ALA A 104 20.14 -9.77 -3.95
N PRO A 105 18.93 -9.45 -4.44
CA PRO A 105 17.71 -10.00 -3.89
C PRO A 105 17.56 -11.48 -4.25
N PHE A 106 16.84 -12.22 -3.42
CA PHE A 106 16.31 -13.50 -3.85
C PHE A 106 15.19 -13.27 -4.87
N VAL A 107 15.34 -13.83 -6.08
CA VAL A 107 14.38 -13.65 -7.16
C VAL A 107 13.44 -14.84 -7.26
N TRP A 108 12.17 -14.63 -6.94
CA TRP A 108 11.11 -15.64 -7.01
C TRP A 108 10.04 -15.28 -8.03
N ASP A 109 10.15 -15.89 -9.21
CA ASP A 109 9.12 -15.81 -10.25
C ASP A 109 8.14 -16.99 -10.09
N ARG A 110 7.07 -16.76 -9.33
CA ARG A 110 5.97 -17.73 -9.13
C ARG A 110 5.16 -17.89 -10.39
N GLY A 111 5.12 -16.88 -11.26
CA GLY A 111 4.48 -16.96 -12.55
C GLY A 111 5.01 -18.12 -13.39
N ARG A 112 6.34 -18.29 -13.40
CA ARG A 112 7.01 -19.36 -14.13
C ARG A 112 6.65 -20.77 -13.67
N GLU A 113 6.31 -20.96 -12.39
CA GLU A 113 5.86 -22.26 -11.85
C GLU A 113 4.53 -22.71 -12.46
N LEU A 114 3.74 -21.76 -12.99
CA LEU A 114 2.45 -21.99 -13.63
C LEU A 114 2.52 -21.82 -15.17
N GLY A 115 3.72 -21.73 -15.75
CA GLY A 115 3.92 -21.55 -17.19
C GLY A 115 3.70 -20.12 -17.70
N MET A 116 3.61 -19.12 -16.82
CA MET A 116 3.60 -17.72 -17.20
C MET A 116 5.02 -17.22 -17.47
N THR A 117 5.17 -16.27 -18.40
CA THR A 117 6.48 -15.72 -18.77
C THR A 117 6.65 -14.31 -18.22
N ASN A 118 7.72 -14.09 -17.47
CA ASN A 118 8.08 -12.79 -16.90
C ASN A 118 9.55 -12.46 -17.23
N ARG A 119 9.94 -11.19 -17.13
CA ARG A 119 11.29 -10.68 -17.38
C ARG A 119 11.83 -10.03 -16.12
N LEU A 120 12.64 -10.76 -15.37
CA LEU A 120 13.28 -10.27 -14.15
C LEU A 120 14.79 -10.25 -14.39
N GLN A 121 15.40 -9.07 -14.41
CA GLN A 121 16.84 -8.95 -14.68
C GLN A 121 17.47 -7.79 -13.92
N GLN A 122 18.70 -8.04 -13.46
CA GLN A 122 19.58 -6.96 -13.03
C GLN A 122 20.13 -6.25 -14.27
N VAL A 123 20.06 -4.93 -14.28
CA VAL A 123 20.55 -4.09 -15.40
C VAL A 123 21.64 -3.15 -14.91
N PRO A 124 22.65 -2.81 -15.73
CA PRO A 124 23.63 -1.78 -15.38
C PRO A 124 22.93 -0.46 -15.05
N GLY A 125 23.37 0.21 -13.98
CA GLY A 125 22.95 1.56 -13.60
C GLY A 125 23.83 2.63 -14.21
#